data_AF-A0AA50DXH7-F1
#
_entry.id   AF-A0AA50DXH7-F1
#
_cell.length_a   1.000
_cell.length_b   1.000
_cell.length_c   1.000
_cell.angle_alpha   90.00
_cell.angle_beta   90.00
_cell.angle_gamma   90.00
#
_symmetry.space_group_name_H-M   'P 1'
#
loop_
_entity.id
_entity.type
_entity.pdbx_description
1 polymer ?
#
loop_
_entity_poly.entity_id
_entity_poly.type
_entity_poly.pdbx_seq_one_letter_code
_entity_poly.pdbx_strand_id
1 'polypeptide(L)'
;MINALGWNIDGSNNAEQFLVALARKNDKPPTHMDLGDLTPEELFIVGYLLALDDYQTLGPLSTQGGNDLWRSTAVQLMSKAAYALPENFTVQFVRSLVTGQAWFGISWCALYLEPANVLANFPPEKRNLRPQAVQNAMEYLNLYESYCLEGDI
;
A
#
# COMPACT_ATOMS: atom_id res chain seq x y z
N MET A 1 5.62 -11.71 0.45
CA MET A 1 5.53 -11.52 1.90
C MET A 1 6.40 -10.32 2.31
N ILE A 2 5.79 -9.25 2.80
CA ILE A 2 6.47 -8.02 3.22
C ILE A 2 7.04 -8.27 4.63
N ASN A 3 8.28 -8.75 4.74
CA ASN A 3 8.84 -9.22 6.03
C ASN A 3 10.20 -8.59 6.39
N ALA A 4 10.72 -7.64 5.60
CA ALA A 4 12.04 -7.06 5.84
C ALA A 4 12.04 -5.84 6.79
N LEU A 5 10.88 -5.25 7.09
CA LEU A 5 10.74 -4.17 8.07
C LEU A 5 10.28 -4.65 9.46
N GLY A 6 10.23 -5.97 9.67
CA GLY A 6 9.82 -6.58 10.94
C GLY A 6 8.31 -6.55 11.10
N TRP A 7 7.67 -7.70 10.93
CA TRP A 7 6.27 -7.86 11.31
C TRP A 7 6.18 -7.84 12.84
N ASN A 8 5.62 -6.79 13.41
CA ASN A 8 5.21 -6.79 14.82
C ASN A 8 3.72 -7.09 14.88
N ILE A 9 3.35 -8.20 15.53
CA ILE A 9 1.95 -8.58 15.66
C ILE A 9 1.14 -7.57 16.49
N ASP A 10 1.82 -6.83 17.37
CA ASP A 10 1.27 -5.73 18.16
C ASP A 10 1.17 -4.41 17.37
N GLY A 11 1.54 -4.44 16.08
CA GLY A 11 1.65 -3.26 15.23
C GLY A 11 2.95 -2.47 15.45
N SER A 12 3.18 -1.50 14.58
CA SER A 12 4.27 -0.52 14.73
C SER A 12 3.73 0.89 14.54
N ASN A 13 4.58 1.90 14.71
CA ASN A 13 4.26 3.31 14.43
C ASN A 13 5.23 3.90 13.41
N ASN A 14 5.70 3.08 12.47
CA ASN A 14 6.72 3.46 11.49
C ASN A 14 6.22 4.56 10.56
N ALA A 15 4.93 4.54 10.18
CA ALA A 15 4.33 5.57 9.35
C ALA A 15 4.31 6.93 10.06
N GLU A 16 3.94 6.94 11.35
CA GLU A 16 3.96 8.16 12.18
C GLU A 16 5.40 8.70 12.33
N GLN A 17 6.36 7.84 12.66
CA GLN A 17 7.77 8.24 12.80
C GLN A 17 8.34 8.80 11.49
N PHE A 18 8.00 8.18 10.35
CA PHE A 18 8.40 8.69 9.05
C PHE A 18 7.76 10.05 8.76
N LEU A 19 6.48 10.23 9.07
CA LEU A 19 5.80 11.51 8.91
C LEU A 19 6.42 12.60 9.80
N VAL A 20 6.84 12.28 11.03
CA VAL A 20 7.58 13.22 11.90
C VAL A 20 8.90 13.64 11.25
N ALA A 21 9.62 12.72 10.60
CA ALA A 21 10.84 13.06 9.87
C ALA A 21 10.56 13.98 8.67
N LEU A 22 9.50 13.71 7.90
CA LEU A 22 9.05 14.58 6.80
C LEU A 22 8.62 15.97 7.28
N ALA A 23 7.96 16.05 8.44
CA ALA A 23 7.56 17.31 9.04
C ALA A 23 8.78 18.18 9.38
N ARG A 24 9.82 17.59 9.97
CA ARG A 24 11.11 18.26 10.22
C ARG A 24 11.78 18.73 8.93
N LYS A 25 11.75 17.90 7.88
CA LYS A 25 12.28 18.27 6.55
C LYS A 25 11.55 19.49 5.95
N ASN A 26 10.26 19.62 6.21
CA ASN A 26 9.42 20.72 5.72
C ASN A 26 9.33 21.92 6.67
N ASP A 27 10.08 21.92 7.78
CA ASP A 27 10.00 22.93 8.85
C ASP A 27 8.57 23.19 9.34
N LYS A 28 7.79 22.10 9.48
CA LYS A 28 6.39 22.12 9.90
C LYS A 28 6.17 21.24 11.12
N PRO A 29 5.25 21.61 12.03
CA PRO A 29 4.75 20.68 13.04
C PRO A 29 4.06 19.48 12.36
N PRO A 30 4.25 18.23 12.83
CA PRO A 30 3.62 17.05 12.22
C PRO A 30 2.09 17.17 12.08
N THR A 31 1.44 17.77 13.09
CA THR A 31 -0.02 17.99 13.09
C THR A 31 -0.51 19.00 12.06
N HIS A 32 0.40 19.78 11.45
CA HIS A 32 0.10 20.74 10.39
C HIS A 32 0.56 20.27 9.01
N MET A 33 1.21 19.10 8.90
CA MET A 33 1.51 18.48 7.61
C MET A 33 0.20 18.04 6.95
N ASP A 34 0.02 18.35 5.67
CA ASP A 34 -1.17 17.97 4.91
C ASP A 34 -0.82 17.19 3.63
N LEU A 35 -1.82 16.64 2.94
CA LEU A 35 -1.62 15.81 1.74
C LEU A 35 -0.84 16.50 0.61
N GLY A 36 -0.84 17.83 0.57
CA GLY A 36 -0.10 18.64 -0.40
C GLY A 36 1.38 18.85 -0.06
N ASP A 37 1.78 18.56 1.17
CA ASP A 37 3.16 18.72 1.64
C ASP A 37 4.07 17.53 1.31
N LEU A 38 3.48 16.43 0.83
CA LEU A 38 4.18 15.18 0.54
C LEU A 38 4.26 14.99 -0.97
N THR A 39 5.43 14.52 -1.45
CA THR A 39 5.54 14.05 -2.84
C THR A 39 4.73 12.77 -3.05
N PRO A 40 4.42 12.39 -4.30
CA PRO A 40 3.78 11.10 -4.59
C PRO A 40 4.52 9.89 -4.00
N GLU A 41 5.85 9.91 -4.03
CA GLU A 41 6.69 8.85 -3.45
C GLU A 41 6.62 8.85 -1.91
N GLU A 42 6.59 10.02 -1.28
CA GLU A 42 6.42 10.13 0.17
C GLU A 42 5.03 9.64 0.61
N LEU A 43 3.97 9.97 -0.15
CA LEU A 43 2.62 9.41 0.06
C LEU A 43 2.61 7.89 -0.07
N PHE A 44 3.30 7.36 -1.08
CA PHE A 44 3.45 5.91 -1.27
C PHE A 44 4.13 5.26 -0.07
N ILE A 45 5.24 5.84 0.43
CA ILE A 45 5.98 5.30 1.58
C ILE A 45 5.13 5.36 2.85
N VAL A 46 4.47 6.49 3.14
CA VAL A 46 3.60 6.62 4.32
C VAL A 46 2.46 5.59 4.25
N GLY A 47 1.79 5.47 3.11
CA GLY A 47 0.70 4.50 2.94
C GLY A 47 1.18 3.05 3.07
N TYR A 48 2.35 2.72 2.53
CA TYR A 48 2.95 1.40 2.68
C TYR A 48 3.32 1.09 4.14
N LEU A 49 3.97 2.01 4.83
CA LEU A 49 4.30 1.83 6.25
C LEU A 49 3.03 1.69 7.11
N LEU A 50 1.98 2.45 6.79
CA LEU A 50 0.71 2.38 7.50
C LEU A 50 0.03 1.01 7.31
N ALA A 51 0.10 0.44 6.11
CA ALA A 51 -0.37 -0.93 5.84
C ALA A 51 0.40 -2.00 6.63
N LEU A 52 1.65 -1.70 7.05
CA LEU A 52 2.45 -2.59 7.89
C LEU A 52 2.22 -2.37 9.37
N ASP A 53 2.01 -1.11 9.78
CA ASP A 53 1.68 -0.74 11.15
C ASP A 53 0.36 -1.37 11.61
N ASP A 54 -0.64 -1.41 10.73
CA ASP A 54 -1.94 -2.06 10.97
C ASP A 54 -2.37 -2.88 9.74
N TYR A 55 -1.77 -4.06 9.61
CA TYR A 55 -2.05 -4.97 8.49
C TYR A 55 -3.45 -5.61 8.57
N GLN A 56 -4.14 -5.57 9.72
CA GLN A 56 -5.45 -6.21 9.85
C GLN A 56 -6.55 -5.28 9.38
N THR A 57 -6.53 -4.02 9.80
CA THR A 57 -7.64 -3.09 9.53
C THR A 57 -7.30 -2.04 8.48
N LEU A 58 -6.01 -1.85 8.16
CA LEU A 58 -5.52 -0.85 7.21
C LEU A 58 -6.03 0.56 7.56
N GLY A 59 -6.16 0.84 8.86
CA GLY A 59 -6.74 2.05 9.40
C GLY A 59 -5.92 3.32 9.10
N PRO A 60 -6.48 4.50 9.42
CA PRO A 60 -5.77 5.77 9.29
C PRO A 60 -4.73 5.97 10.41
N LEU A 61 -3.82 6.93 10.23
CA LEU A 61 -2.85 7.35 11.26
C LEU A 61 -3.55 7.87 12.53
N SER A 62 -4.73 8.50 12.39
CA SER A 62 -5.53 8.93 13.53
C SER A 62 -7.03 8.82 13.22
N THR A 63 -7.78 8.26 14.17
CA THR A 63 -9.26 8.16 14.13
C THR A 63 -9.96 9.27 14.92
N GLN A 64 -9.22 10.02 15.76
CA GLN A 64 -9.78 10.98 16.70
C GLN A 64 -9.38 12.44 16.41
N GLY A 65 -8.62 12.70 15.36
CA GLY A 65 -8.15 14.06 15.04
C GLY A 65 -7.37 14.16 13.73
N GLY A 66 -6.83 15.36 13.47
CA GLY A 66 -6.00 15.65 12.30
C GLY A 66 -6.74 16.09 11.05
N ASN A 67 -5.97 16.54 10.05
CA ASN A 67 -6.43 16.91 8.70
C ASN A 67 -6.55 15.67 7.79
N ASP A 68 -6.75 15.88 6.49
CA ASP A 68 -6.98 14.82 5.51
C ASP A 68 -5.83 13.80 5.46
N LEU A 69 -4.58 14.24 5.65
CA LEU A 69 -3.42 13.33 5.70
C LEU A 69 -3.54 12.34 6.86
N TRP A 70 -3.85 12.81 8.06
CA TRP A 70 -3.93 11.98 9.27
C TRP A 70 -5.13 11.03 9.27
N ARG A 71 -6.21 11.40 8.56
CA ARG A 71 -7.44 10.61 8.45
C ARG A 71 -7.46 9.65 7.27
N SER A 72 -6.45 9.72 6.39
CA SER A 72 -6.37 8.85 5.23
C SER A 72 -5.93 7.43 5.62
N THR A 73 -6.61 6.42 5.09
CA THR A 73 -6.19 5.02 5.21
C THR A 73 -4.98 4.72 4.33
N ALA A 74 -4.32 3.59 4.59
CA ALA A 74 -3.21 3.12 3.76
C ALA A 74 -3.60 3.04 2.27
N VAL A 75 -4.77 2.47 1.97
CA VAL A 75 -5.30 2.34 0.61
C VAL A 75 -5.54 3.70 -0.04
N GLN A 76 -6.06 4.69 0.71
CA GLN A 76 -6.29 6.05 0.18
C GLN A 76 -4.98 6.76 -0.17
N LEU A 77 -4.00 6.74 0.73
CA LEU A 77 -2.69 7.35 0.49
C LEU A 77 -1.99 6.72 -0.72
N MET A 78 -1.98 5.39 -0.78
CA MET A 78 -1.39 4.65 -1.89
C MET A 78 -2.12 4.86 -3.22
N SER A 79 -3.45 5.00 -3.19
CA SER A 79 -4.22 5.32 -4.40
C SER A 79 -3.92 6.71 -4.92
N LYS A 80 -3.73 7.70 -4.03
CA LYS A 80 -3.32 9.05 -4.41
C LYS A 80 -1.91 9.06 -5.02
N ALA A 81 -0.99 8.28 -4.45
CA ALA A 81 0.35 8.11 -5.01
C ALA A 81 0.32 7.41 -6.38
N ALA A 82 -0.44 6.32 -6.51
CA ALA A 82 -0.60 5.56 -7.76
C ALA A 82 -1.24 6.40 -8.87
N TYR A 83 -2.21 7.26 -8.54
CA TYR A 83 -2.80 8.19 -9.50
C TYR A 83 -1.77 9.19 -10.04
N ALA A 84 -0.87 9.67 -9.18
CA ALA A 84 0.18 10.61 -9.57
C ALA A 84 1.38 9.92 -10.27
N LEU A 85 1.56 8.61 -10.07
CA LEU A 85 2.64 7.80 -10.65
C LEU A 85 2.07 6.62 -11.48
N PRO A 86 1.29 6.91 -12.54
CA PRO A 86 0.57 5.88 -13.29
C PRO A 86 1.51 4.86 -13.97
N GLU A 87 2.68 5.30 -14.42
CA GLU A 87 3.65 4.44 -15.12
C GLU A 87 4.66 3.75 -14.19
N ASN A 88 4.58 3.96 -12.88
CA ASN A 88 5.50 3.35 -11.93
C ASN A 88 4.98 1.98 -11.48
N PHE A 89 5.51 0.92 -12.09
CA PHE A 89 5.10 -0.45 -11.79
C PHE A 89 5.13 -0.79 -10.29
N THR A 90 6.18 -0.42 -9.57
CA THR A 90 6.31 -0.70 -8.13
C THR A 90 5.16 -0.08 -7.35
N VAL A 91 4.81 1.17 -7.65
CA VAL A 91 3.71 1.87 -6.97
C VAL A 91 2.37 1.19 -7.28
N GLN A 92 2.10 0.89 -8.56
CA GLN A 92 0.86 0.21 -8.96
C GLN A 92 0.74 -1.18 -8.33
N PHE A 93 1.82 -1.97 -8.38
CA PHE A 93 1.83 -3.33 -7.90
C PHE A 93 1.70 -3.39 -6.38
N VAL A 94 2.47 -2.59 -5.63
CA VAL A 94 2.34 -2.58 -4.17
C VAL A 94 0.98 -2.02 -3.74
N ARG A 95 0.42 -1.02 -4.44
CA ARG A 95 -0.97 -0.55 -4.20
C ARG A 95 -1.99 -1.67 -4.39
N SER A 96 -1.83 -2.49 -5.43
CA SER A 96 -2.73 -3.64 -5.64
C SER A 96 -2.58 -4.71 -4.54
N LEU A 97 -1.39 -4.92 -3.98
CA LEU A 97 -1.20 -5.85 -2.86
C LEU A 97 -1.91 -5.36 -1.61
N VAL A 98 -1.75 -4.08 -1.26
CA VAL A 98 -2.42 -3.47 -0.08
C VAL A 98 -3.94 -3.39 -0.29
N THR A 99 -4.40 -3.13 -1.50
CA THR A 99 -5.84 -3.18 -1.84
C THR A 99 -6.37 -4.61 -1.74
N GLY A 100 -5.63 -5.60 -2.26
CA GLY A 100 -5.94 -7.03 -2.13
C GLY A 100 -6.07 -7.48 -0.67
N GLN A 101 -5.24 -6.94 0.22
CA GLN A 101 -5.30 -7.21 1.64
C GLN A 101 -6.62 -6.73 2.29
N ALA A 102 -7.19 -5.62 1.81
CA ALA A 102 -8.52 -5.15 2.25
C ALA A 102 -9.66 -6.11 1.84
N TRP A 103 -9.43 -6.96 0.83
CA TRP A 103 -10.38 -7.98 0.38
C TRP A 103 -10.23 -9.32 1.10
N PHE A 104 -9.26 -9.47 2.00
CA PHE A 104 -9.02 -10.73 2.69
C PHE A 104 -10.26 -11.17 3.49
N GLY A 105 -10.71 -12.40 3.25
CA GLY A 105 -11.94 -12.94 3.86
C GLY A 105 -13.26 -12.38 3.31
N ILE A 106 -13.21 -11.44 2.35
CA ILE A 106 -14.37 -10.85 1.69
C ILE A 106 -14.49 -11.36 0.25
N SER A 107 -13.42 -11.22 -0.55
CA SER A 107 -13.38 -11.67 -1.94
C SER A 107 -12.00 -12.22 -2.29
N TRP A 108 -11.92 -13.55 -2.39
CA TRP A 108 -10.70 -14.23 -2.83
C TRP A 108 -10.34 -13.89 -4.27
N CYS A 109 -11.36 -13.67 -5.12
CA CYS A 109 -11.13 -13.26 -6.50
C CYS A 109 -10.52 -11.86 -6.59
N ALA A 110 -11.04 -10.87 -5.84
CA ALA A 110 -10.48 -9.53 -5.84
C ALA A 110 -9.04 -9.49 -5.30
N LEU A 111 -8.75 -10.29 -4.27
CA LEU A 111 -7.40 -10.45 -3.71
C LEU A 111 -6.37 -10.91 -4.76
N TYR A 112 -6.76 -11.85 -5.63
CA TYR A 112 -5.90 -12.37 -6.70
C TYR A 112 -5.85 -11.46 -7.93
N LEU A 113 -7.01 -11.00 -8.41
CA LEU A 113 -7.13 -10.25 -9.66
C LEU A 113 -6.50 -8.85 -9.58
N GLU A 114 -6.54 -8.19 -8.42
CA GLU A 114 -5.97 -6.84 -8.27
C GLU A 114 -4.48 -6.81 -8.70
N PRO A 115 -3.57 -7.63 -8.15
CA PRO A 115 -2.18 -7.69 -8.61
C PRO A 115 -1.99 -8.32 -9.99
N ALA A 116 -2.81 -9.32 -10.36
CA ALA A 116 -2.71 -9.96 -11.68
C ALA A 116 -2.99 -8.97 -12.83
N ASN A 117 -3.99 -8.10 -12.66
CA ASN A 117 -4.32 -7.05 -13.62
C ASN A 117 -3.19 -6.02 -13.78
N VAL A 118 -2.49 -5.67 -12.69
CA VAL A 118 -1.30 -4.81 -12.80
C VAL A 118 -0.22 -5.52 -13.63
N LEU A 119 0.04 -6.81 -13.41
CA LEU A 119 1.03 -7.54 -14.20
C LEU A 119 0.68 -7.65 -15.68
N ALA A 120 -0.61 -7.76 -16.02
CA ALA A 120 -1.09 -7.77 -17.40
C ALA A 120 -0.87 -6.41 -18.11
N ASN A 121 -1.01 -5.31 -17.38
CA ASN A 121 -0.84 -3.95 -17.92
C ASN A 121 0.63 -3.49 -17.96
N PHE A 122 1.52 -4.14 -17.20
CA PHE A 122 2.94 -3.80 -17.14
C PHE A 122 3.81 -4.94 -17.70
N PRO A 123 4.32 -4.83 -18.93
CA PRO A 123 5.19 -5.84 -19.49
C PRO A 123 6.54 -5.88 -18.73
N PRO A 124 7.25 -7.03 -18.72
CA PRO A 124 8.43 -7.24 -17.86
C PRO A 124 9.49 -6.15 -17.93
N GLU A 125 9.75 -5.58 -19.10
CA GLU A 125 10.75 -4.53 -19.35
C GLU A 125 10.40 -3.18 -18.71
N LYS A 126 9.12 -2.95 -18.38
CA LYS A 126 8.66 -1.73 -17.69
C LYS A 126 8.58 -1.91 -16.17
N ARG A 127 8.92 -3.09 -15.64
CA ARG A 127 8.81 -3.38 -14.21
C ARG A 127 10.06 -2.90 -13.46
N ASN A 128 9.90 -1.88 -12.64
CA ASN A 128 10.97 -1.29 -11.81
C ASN A 128 11.06 -1.90 -10.39
N LEU A 129 10.53 -3.11 -10.18
CA LEU A 129 10.65 -3.87 -8.94
C LEU A 129 11.50 -5.13 -9.19
N ARG A 130 12.23 -5.60 -8.17
CA ARG A 130 13.02 -6.84 -8.28
C ARG A 130 12.12 -8.00 -8.74
N PRO A 131 12.46 -8.72 -9.83
CA PRO A 131 11.62 -9.81 -10.36
C PRO A 131 11.28 -10.87 -9.31
N GLN A 132 12.25 -11.23 -8.46
CA GLN A 132 12.04 -12.19 -7.38
C GLN A 132 10.97 -11.73 -6.37
N ALA A 133 10.86 -10.43 -6.10
CA ALA A 133 9.85 -9.91 -5.18
C ALA A 133 8.44 -10.04 -5.78
N VAL A 134 8.29 -9.77 -7.08
CA VAL A 134 7.05 -9.98 -7.82
C VAL A 134 6.67 -11.46 -7.81
N GLN A 135 7.63 -12.33 -8.14
CA GLN A 135 7.42 -13.78 -8.15
C GLN A 135 6.97 -14.28 -6.78
N ASN A 136 7.69 -13.96 -5.71
CA ASN A 136 7.33 -14.41 -4.36
C ASN A 136 5.96 -13.89 -3.90
N ALA A 137 5.56 -12.70 -4.34
CA ALA A 137 4.23 -12.17 -4.04
C ALA A 137 3.15 -12.95 -4.80
N MET A 138 3.33 -13.17 -6.10
CA MET A 138 2.35 -13.89 -6.92
C MET A 138 2.28 -15.37 -6.58
N GLU A 139 3.39 -16.05 -6.31
CA GLU A 139 3.39 -17.45 -5.87
C GLU A 139 2.51 -17.66 -4.63
N TYR A 140 2.54 -16.71 -3.69
CA TYR A 140 1.67 -16.73 -2.53
C TYR A 140 0.21 -16.46 -2.89
N LEU A 141 -0.06 -15.46 -3.73
CA LEU A 141 -1.43 -15.09 -4.11
C LEU A 141 -2.10 -16.14 -5.01
N ASN A 142 -1.34 -16.84 -5.84
CA ASN A 142 -1.81 -17.91 -6.72
C ASN A 142 -2.37 -19.10 -5.92
N LEU A 143 -2.01 -19.24 -4.63
CA LEU A 143 -2.65 -20.21 -3.74
C LEU A 143 -4.16 -19.96 -3.58
N TYR A 144 -4.62 -18.73 -3.86
CA TYR A 144 -6.01 -18.31 -3.78
C TYR A 144 -6.72 -18.28 -5.14
N GLU A 145 -6.01 -18.53 -6.25
CA GLU A 145 -6.58 -18.45 -7.61
C GLU A 145 -7.78 -19.38 -7.79
N SER A 146 -7.71 -20.61 -7.27
CA SER A 146 -8.79 -21.59 -7.36
C SER A 146 -10.05 -21.23 -6.57
N TYR A 147 -9.98 -20.21 -5.72
CA TYR A 147 -11.13 -19.67 -5.00
C TYR A 147 -11.79 -18.50 -5.74
N CYS A 148 -11.23 -18.06 -6.88
CA CYS A 148 -11.96 -17.22 -7.82
C CYS A 148 -12.81 -18.12 -8.73
N LEU A 149 -14.12 -18.17 -8.47
CA LEU A 149 -15.06 -18.98 -9.26
C LEU A 149 -15.58 -18.19 -10.46
N GLU A 150 -15.92 -18.89 -11.56
CA GLU A 150 -16.38 -18.32 -12.85
C GLU A 150 -17.62 -17.39 -12.77
N GLY A 151 -18.28 -17.27 -11.61
CA GLY A 151 -19.43 -16.37 -11.39
C GLY A 151 -19.09 -15.03 -10.72
N ASP A 152 -17.85 -14.82 -10.28
CA ASP A 152 -17.38 -13.61 -9.58
C ASP A 152 -16.59 -12.65 -10.50
N ILE A 153 -16.62 -12.89 -11.82
CA ILE A 153 -15.91 -12.14 -12.88
C ILE A 153 -16.89 -11.29 -13.69
#